data_AF-A7T971-F1
#
_entry.id   AF-A7T971-F1
#
_cell.length_a   1.000
_cell.length_b   1.000
_cell.length_c   1.000
_cell.angle_alpha   90.00
_cell.angle_beta   90.00
_cell.angle_gamma   90.00
#
_symmetry.space_group_name_H-M   'P 1'
#
loop_
_entity.id
_entity.type
_entity.pdbx_description
1 polymer ?
#
loop_
_entity_poly.entity_id
_entity_poly.type
_entity_poly.pdbx_seq_one_letter_code
_entity_poly.pdbx_strand_id
1 'polypeptide(L)' 'AREFKNDILKTHNDYRAQHGTKALKWNARLASEAQSWAENLAQRNAIQHSSSREYGESIAYMSGKK' A
#
# COMPACT_ATOMS: atom_id res chain seq x y z
N ALA A 1 -5.03 12.99 -1.66
CA ALA A 1 -4.01 12.31 -0.82
C ALA A 1 -4.50 11.96 0.59
N ARG A 2 -5.06 12.91 1.37
CA ARG A 2 -5.57 12.65 2.74
C ARG A 2 -6.71 11.62 2.77
N GLU A 3 -7.59 11.64 1.77
CA GLU A 3 -8.69 10.68 1.62
C GLU A 3 -8.16 9.27 1.34
N PHE A 4 -7.31 9.09 0.31
CA PHE A 4 -6.69 7.80 0.01
C PHE A 4 -6.02 7.12 1.23
N LYS A 5 -5.20 7.87 1.99
CA LYS A 5 -4.57 7.35 3.21
C LYS A 5 -5.60 6.84 4.22
N ASN A 6 -6.63 7.63 4.49
CA ASN A 6 -7.64 7.31 5.49
C ASN A 6 -8.50 6.13 5.04
N ASP A 7 -8.89 6.08 3.77
CA ASP A 7 -9.71 5.03 3.20
C ASP A 7 -8.97 3.68 3.19
N ILE A 8 -7.70 3.67 2.80
CA ILE A 8 -6.86 2.47 2.87
C ILE A 8 -6.75 1.97 4.30
N LEU A 9 -6.41 2.84 5.27
CA LEU A 9 -6.24 2.40 6.66
C LEU A 9 -7.56 1.91 7.26
N LYS A 10 -8.66 2.63 7.01
CA LYS A 10 -9.99 2.26 7.49
C LYS A 10 -10.41 0.91 6.92
N THR A 11 -10.32 0.74 5.61
CA THR A 11 -10.74 -0.50 4.93
C THR A 11 -9.96 -1.71 5.46
N HIS A 12 -8.64 -1.59 5.63
CA HIS A 12 -7.84 -2.67 6.22
C HIS A 12 -8.27 -2.98 7.65
N ASN A 13 -8.53 -1.96 8.47
CA ASN A 13 -8.95 -2.14 9.85
C ASN A 13 -10.36 -2.73 9.96
N ASP A 14 -11.27 -2.41 9.05
CA ASP A 14 -12.60 -3.01 8.98
C ASP A 14 -12.50 -4.53 8.74
N TYR A 15 -11.68 -4.97 7.78
CA TYR A 15 -11.44 -6.41 7.55
C TYR A 15 -10.72 -7.07 8.74
N ARG A 16 -9.70 -6.41 9.30
CA ARG A 16 -8.97 -6.95 10.46
C ARG A 16 -9.86 -7.17 11.67
N ALA A 17 -10.85 -6.30 11.88
CA ALA A 17 -11.86 -6.45 12.92
C ALA A 17 -12.76 -7.67 12.68
N GLN A 18 -13.20 -7.90 11.44
CA GLN A 18 -13.98 -9.10 11.06
C GLN A 18 -13.21 -10.40 11.34
N HIS A 19 -11.88 -10.38 11.24
CA HIS A 19 -11.01 -11.52 11.55
C HIS A 19 -10.48 -11.54 13.01
N GLY A 20 -10.96 -10.65 13.89
CA GLY A 20 -10.56 -10.63 15.30
C GLY A 20 -9.11 -10.21 15.58
N THR A 21 -8.49 -9.47 14.66
CA THR A 21 -7.08 -9.03 14.77
C THR A 21 -6.96 -7.55 15.15
N LYS A 22 -5.84 -7.16 15.80
CA LYS A 22 -5.61 -5.78 16.27
C LYS A 22 -5.56 -4.78 15.10
N ALA A 23 -6.12 -3.59 15.27
CA ALA A 23 -6.05 -2.54 14.24
C ALA A 23 -4.61 -2.10 13.94
N LEU A 24 -4.34 -1.78 12.67
CA LEU A 24 -3.11 -1.15 12.20
C LEU A 24 -3.13 0.35 12.51
N LYS A 25 -1.93 0.92 12.59
CA LYS A 25 -1.71 2.37 12.66
C LYS A 25 -0.89 2.81 11.45
N TRP A 26 -1.18 4.01 10.96
CA TRP A 26 -0.41 4.59 9.87
C TRP A 26 1.04 4.83 10.29
N ASN A 27 1.98 4.48 9.42
CA ASN A 27 3.39 4.81 9.57
C ASN A 27 3.83 5.70 8.39
N ALA A 28 4.25 6.94 8.68
CA ALA A 28 4.60 7.91 7.65
C ALA A 28 5.83 7.51 6.84
N ARG A 29 6.79 6.80 7.45
CA ARG A 29 7.99 6.31 6.76
C ARG A 29 7.63 5.22 5.75
N LEU A 30 6.88 4.19 6.17
CA LEU A 30 6.44 3.12 5.27
C LEU A 30 5.59 3.66 4.11
N ALA A 31 4.75 4.66 4.36
CA ALA A 31 3.98 5.30 3.31
C ALA A 31 4.86 6.02 2.28
N SER A 32 5.89 6.73 2.73
CA SER A 32 6.83 7.40 1.84
C SER A 32 7.62 6.40 1.00
N GLU A 33 8.09 5.30 1.60
CA GLU A 33 8.82 4.25 0.89
C GLU A 33 7.92 3.54 -0.14
N ALA A 34 6.66 3.24 0.21
CA ALA A 34 5.68 2.66 -0.69
C ALA A 34 5.35 3.57 -1.88
N GLN A 35 5.21 4.89 -1.65
CA GLN A 35 4.95 5.86 -2.71
C GLN A 35 6.12 5.92 -3.71
N SER A 36 7.36 6.03 -3.21
CA SER A 36 8.57 6.04 -4.06
C SER A 36 8.69 4.76 -4.89
N TRP A 37 8.34 3.60 -4.32
CA TRP A 37 8.39 2.34 -5.05
C TRP A 37 7.28 2.23 -6.11
N ALA A 38 6.05 2.65 -5.79
CA ALA A 38 4.95 2.70 -6.75
C ALA A 38 5.28 3.59 -7.96
N GLU A 39 5.92 4.75 -7.72
CA GLU A 39 6.41 5.63 -8.80
C GLU A 39 7.49 4.98 -9.66
N ASN A 40 8.45 4.26 -9.05
CA ASN A 40 9.46 3.51 -9.78
C ASN A 40 8.83 2.40 -10.67
N LEU A 41 7.86 1.66 -10.13
CA LEU A 41 7.14 0.63 -10.85
C LEU A 41 6.33 1.19 -12.03
N ALA A 42 5.66 2.33 -11.83
CA ALA A 42 4.92 3.01 -12.89
C ALA A 42 5.85 3.46 -14.03
N GLN A 43 7.02 4.03 -13.71
CA GLN A 43 8.01 4.44 -14.72
C GLN A 43 8.58 3.26 -15.52
N ARG A 44 8.74 2.10 -14.86
CA ARG A 44 9.28 0.87 -15.47
C ARG A 44 8.20 0.02 -16.15
N ASN A 45 6.93 0.40 -16.00
CA ASN A 45 5.78 -0.42 -16.39
C ASN A 45 5.89 -1.87 -15.88
N ALA A 46 6.21 -2.02 -14.60
CA ALA A 46 6.50 -3.31 -13.96
C ALA A 46 5.64 -3.52 -12.71
N ILE A 47 5.43 -4.77 -12.33
CA ILE A 47 4.83 -5.18 -11.05
C ILE A 47 5.83 -6.09 -10.37
N GLN A 48 6.63 -5.54 -9.47
CA GLN A 48 7.72 -6.25 -8.82
C GLN A 48 7.86 -5.83 -7.37
N HIS A 49 8.11 -6.79 -6.50
CA HIS A 49 8.42 -6.49 -5.11
C HIS A 49 9.71 -5.66 -4.96
N SER A 50 9.74 -4.77 -3.96
CA SER A 50 10.98 -4.10 -3.57
C SER A 50 12.00 -5.11 -3.00
N SER A 51 13.26 -4.71 -2.91
CA SER A 51 14.31 -5.56 -2.31
C SER A 51 14.29 -5.55 -0.77
N SER A 52 13.40 -4.77 -0.15
CA SER A 52 13.30 -4.67 1.31
C SER A 52 12.87 -6.00 1.92
N ARG A 53 13.45 -6.32 3.08
CA ARG A 53 13.05 -7.46 3.92
C ARG A 53 12.56 -7.01 5.29
N GLU A 54 12.46 -5.70 5.52
CA GLU A 54 12.11 -5.12 6.82
C GLU A 54 10.59 -5.05 7.05
N TYR A 55 9.80 -5.15 5.98
CA TYR A 55 8.35 -5.06 6.01
C TYR A 55 7.71 -6.00 4.97
N GLY A 56 6.46 -6.39 5.23
CA GLY A 56 5.63 -7.05 4.22
C GLY A 56 5.15 -6.04 3.17
N GLU A 57 4.95 -6.50 1.93
CA GLU A 57 4.58 -5.64 0.81
C GLU A 57 3.39 -6.23 0.05
N SER A 58 2.50 -5.35 -0.42
CA SER A 58 1.39 -5.71 -1.31
C SER A 58 1.33 -4.69 -2.43
N ILE A 59 1.20 -5.16 -3.67
CA ILE A 59 1.20 -4.32 -4.87
C ILE A 59 -0.11 -4.58 -5.62
N ALA A 60 -0.79 -3.50 -6.00
CA ALA A 60 -1.94 -3.54 -6.89
C ALA A 60 -1.64 -2.69 -8.13
N TYR A 61 -2.04 -3.19 -9.29
CA TYR A 61 -1.89 -2.51 -10.57
C TYR A 61 -3.22 -2.55 -11.33
N MET A 62 -3.51 -1.48 -12.03
CA MET A 62 -4.66 -1.37 -12.92
C MET A 62 -4.20 -0.75 -14.23
N SER A 63 -4.57 -1.37 -15.35
CA SER A 63 -4.48 -0.78 -16.67
C SER A 63 -5.88 -0.60 -17.25
N GLY A 64 -6.08 0.48 -18.00
CA GLY A 64 -7.31 0.76 -18.73
C GLY A 64 -6.96 1.32 -20.10
N LYS A 65 -7.82 1.09 -21.09
CA LYS A 65 -7.77 1.91 -22.32
C LYS A 65 -8.22 3.32 -21.94
N LYS A 66 -7.51 4.33 -22.45
CA LYS A 66 -7.98 5.72 -22.39
C LYS A 66 -9.34 5.85 -23.05
#